data_AF-A0A544TAL4-F1
#
_entry.id   AF-A0A544TAL4-F1
#
_cell.length_a   1.000
_cell.length_b   1.000
_cell.length_c   1.000
_cell.angle_alpha   90.00
_cell.angle_beta   90.00
_cell.angle_gamma   90.00
#
_symmetry.space_group_name_H-M   'P 1'
#
loop_
_entity.id
_entity.type
_entity.pdbx_description
1 polymer ?
#
loop_
_entity_poly.entity_id
_entity_poly.type
_entity_poly.pdbx_seq_one_letter_code
_entity_poly.pdbx_strand_id
1 'polypeptide(L)'
;MRNSDGFSWPETILALSITFIIATTLLPLLNNMQVQLEDKKRKYHASVVMLEAAKKYVTETSLNGSVDIEKVTYAYEIHNHQICVYYEGMREEKSKCVTFSN
;
A
#
# COMPACT_ATOMS: atom_id res chain seq x y z
N MET A 1 -15.62 0.09 60.10
CA MET A 1 -15.20 1.04 59.04
C MET A 1 -14.23 0.28 58.14
N ARG A 2 -14.64 -0.07 56.92
CA ARG A 2 -13.80 -0.90 56.04
C ARG A 2 -13.02 0.03 55.12
N ASN A 3 -11.73 0.16 55.44
CA ASN A 3 -10.75 0.90 54.68
C ASN A 3 -10.54 0.20 53.33
N SER A 4 -10.95 0.83 52.24
CA SER A 4 -10.71 0.36 50.87
C SER A 4 -9.82 1.36 50.16
N ASP A 5 -8.54 1.37 50.54
CA ASP A 5 -7.45 2.12 49.88
C ASP A 5 -6.93 1.39 48.63
N GLY A 6 -7.80 0.66 47.92
CA GLY A 6 -7.46 -0.06 46.69
C GLY A 6 -8.60 0.00 45.69
N PHE A 7 -8.28 -0.04 44.39
CA PHE A 7 -9.28 -0.07 43.31
C PHE A 7 -10.30 -1.18 43.58
N SER A 8 -11.60 -0.84 43.56
CA SER A 8 -12.63 -1.86 43.70
C SER A 8 -12.68 -2.74 42.44
N TRP A 9 -13.15 -3.98 42.62
CA TRP A 9 -13.27 -4.95 41.55
C TRP A 9 -14.05 -4.42 40.33
N PRO A 10 -15.22 -3.75 40.49
CA PRO A 10 -15.94 -3.14 39.38
C PRO A 10 -15.13 -2.11 38.59
N GLU A 11 -14.34 -1.27 39.27
CA GLU A 11 -13.52 -0.23 38.62
C GLU A 11 -12.39 -0.86 37.81
N THR A 12 -11.79 -1.93 38.32
CA THR A 12 -10.74 -2.67 37.60
C THR A 12 -11.30 -3.35 36.34
N ILE A 13 -12.48 -3.97 36.44
CA ILE A 13 -13.14 -4.63 35.30
C ILE A 13 -13.52 -3.58 34.24
N LEU A 14 -14.04 -2.43 34.67
CA LEU A 14 -14.37 -1.33 33.77
C LEU A 14 -13.11 -0.81 33.04
N ALA A 15 -12.03 -0.53 33.78
CA ALA A 15 -10.77 -0.08 33.19
C ALA A 15 -10.19 -1.09 32.19
N LEU A 16 -10.23 -2.38 32.52
CA LEU A 16 -9.79 -3.44 31.62
C LEU A 16 -10.68 -3.51 30.37
N SER A 17 -12.00 -3.44 30.52
CA SER A 17 -12.92 -3.50 29.38
C SER A 17 -12.70 -2.33 28.40
N ILE A 18 -12.51 -1.12 28.91
CA ILE A 18 -12.18 0.06 28.11
C ILE A 18 -10.85 -0.16 27.37
N THR A 19 -9.83 -0.65 28.08
CA THR A 19 -8.53 -0.94 27.48
C THR A 19 -8.64 -1.98 26.37
N PHE A 20 -9.43 -3.03 26.57
CA PHE A 20 -9.69 -4.05 25.56
C PHE A 20 -10.42 -3.49 24.33
N ILE A 21 -11.44 -2.66 24.53
CA ILE A 21 -12.16 -2.01 23.42
C ILE A 21 -11.21 -1.12 22.62
N ILE A 22 -10.37 -0.33 23.29
CA ILE A 22 -9.39 0.52 22.60
C ILE A 22 -8.38 -0.34 21.83
N ALA A 23 -7.81 -1.36 22.45
CA ALA A 23 -6.83 -2.22 21.80
C ALA A 23 -7.43 -2.95 20.58
N THR A 24 -8.62 -3.51 20.73
CA THR A 24 -9.30 -4.26 19.66
C THR A 24 -9.78 -3.38 18.51
N THR A 25 -9.99 -2.08 18.73
CA THR A 25 -10.33 -1.12 17.66
C THR A 25 -9.08 -0.54 16.99
N LEU A 26 -7.99 -0.34 17.73
CA LEU A 26 -6.75 0.22 17.19
C LEU A 26 -6.02 -0.76 16.27
N LEU A 27 -6.01 -2.06 16.61
CA LEU A 27 -5.38 -3.11 15.80
C LEU A 27 -5.92 -3.19 14.35
N PRO A 28 -7.24 -3.30 14.09
CA PRO A 28 -7.76 -3.36 12.73
C PRO A 28 -7.55 -2.05 11.98
N LEU A 29 -7.57 -0.90 12.68
CA LEU A 29 -7.28 0.40 12.08
C LEU A 29 -5.83 0.46 11.56
N LEU A 30 -4.87 0.07 12.39
CA LEU A 30 -3.44 0.04 12.02
C LEU A 30 -3.19 -0.91 10.85
N ASN A 31 -3.82 -2.09 10.87
CA ASN A 31 -3.70 -3.04 9.78
C ASN A 31 -4.23 -2.45 8.45
N ASN A 32 -5.40 -1.80 8.46
CA ASN A 32 -5.95 -1.14 7.28
C ASN A 32 -5.02 -0.03 6.76
N MET A 33 -4.45 0.79 7.66
CA MET A 33 -3.48 1.82 7.28
C MET A 33 -2.22 1.22 6.63
N GLN A 34 -1.70 0.11 7.17
CA GLN A 34 -0.54 -0.57 6.59
C GLN A 34 -0.82 -1.06 5.16
N VAL A 35 -1.97 -1.69 4.93
CA VAL A 35 -2.38 -2.15 3.59
C VAL A 35 -2.50 -0.96 2.62
N GLN A 36 -3.06 0.17 3.06
CA GLN A 36 -3.17 1.36 2.22
C GLN A 36 -1.82 1.99 1.88
N LEU A 37 -0.88 2.00 2.83
CA LEU A 37 0.47 2.52 2.61
C LEU A 37 1.23 1.65 1.60
N GLU A 38 1.15 0.33 1.74
CA GLU A 38 1.72 -0.62 0.79
C GLU A 38 1.13 -0.43 -0.62
N ASP A 39 -0.19 -0.25 -0.74
CA ASP A 39 -0.83 0.02 -2.04
C ASP A 39 -0.34 1.34 -2.67
N LYS A 40 -0.22 2.41 -1.86
CA LYS A 40 0.32 3.70 -2.31
C LYS A 40 1.78 3.59 -2.72
N LYS A 41 2.59 2.81 -1.99
CA LYS A 41 3.98 2.54 -2.31
C LYS A 41 4.12 1.84 -3.66
N ARG A 42 3.33 0.79 -3.90
CA ARG A 42 3.34 0.09 -5.20
C ARG A 42 2.90 0.99 -6.36
N LYS A 43 1.89 1.84 -6.15
CA LYS A 43 1.47 2.86 -7.14
C LYS A 43 2.56 3.87 -7.45
N TYR A 44 3.35 4.25 -6.45
CA TYR A 44 4.51 5.13 -6.64
C TYR A 44 5.59 4.44 -7.49
N HIS A 45 5.95 3.20 -7.17
CA HIS A 45 6.91 2.43 -7.97
C HIS A 45 6.45 2.22 -9.42
N ALA A 46 5.17 1.93 -9.65
CA ALA A 46 4.62 1.86 -11.00
C ALA A 46 4.82 3.18 -11.77
N SER A 47 4.68 4.33 -11.10
CA SER A 47 4.98 5.64 -11.69
C SER A 47 6.46 5.86 -11.99
N VAL A 48 7.36 5.35 -11.14
CA VAL A 48 8.80 5.41 -11.40
C VAL A 48 9.15 4.57 -12.63
N VAL A 49 8.61 3.35 -12.72
CA VAL A 49 8.79 2.46 -13.86
C VAL A 49 8.22 3.07 -15.15
N MET A 50 7.07 3.75 -15.09
CA MET A 50 6.55 4.51 -16.24
C MET A 50 7.54 5.56 -16.74
N LEU A 51 8.12 6.34 -15.82
CA LEU A 51 9.08 7.38 -16.19
C LEU A 51 10.34 6.77 -16.82
N GLU A 52 10.82 5.65 -16.27
CA GLU A 52 11.95 4.92 -16.83
C GLU A 52 11.64 4.34 -18.22
N ALA A 53 10.45 3.73 -18.38
CA ALA A 53 9.96 3.22 -19.65
C ALA A 53 9.86 4.34 -20.70
N ALA A 54 9.33 5.51 -20.33
CA ALA A 54 9.26 6.67 -21.21
C ALA A 54 10.66 7.14 -21.66
N LYS A 55 11.65 7.15 -20.75
CA LYS A 55 13.04 7.46 -21.11
C LYS A 55 13.61 6.44 -22.08
N LYS A 56 13.46 5.14 -21.79
CA LYS A 56 13.91 4.03 -22.65
C LYS A 56 13.24 4.04 -24.02
N TYR A 57 11.98 4.42 -24.11
CA TYR A 57 11.29 4.58 -25.38
C TYR A 57 11.95 5.66 -26.26
N VAL A 58 12.33 6.80 -25.67
CA VAL A 58 12.98 7.89 -26.40
C VAL A 58 14.43 7.57 -26.74
N THR A 59 15.18 6.87 -25.88
CA THR A 59 16.62 6.62 -26.08
C THR A 59 16.93 5.33 -26.84
N GLU A 60 16.13 4.28 -26.64
CA GLU A 60 16.43 2.92 -27.10
C GLU A 60 15.31 2.32 -27.96
N THR A 61 14.18 3.02 -28.14
CA THR A 61 12.99 2.51 -28.85
C THR A 61 12.42 1.22 -28.22
N SER A 62 12.71 0.96 -26.94
CA SER A 62 12.16 -0.20 -26.24
C SER A 62 10.67 -0.02 -25.98
N LEU A 63 9.85 -0.96 -26.45
CA LEU A 63 8.40 -0.92 -26.32
C LEU A 63 7.89 -1.71 -25.10
N ASN A 64 8.71 -2.59 -24.54
CA ASN A 64 8.35 -3.37 -23.37
C ASN A 64 9.57 -3.61 -22.48
N GLY A 65 9.32 -4.19 -21.31
CA GLY A 65 10.36 -4.60 -20.37
C GLY A 65 9.78 -4.90 -18.99
N SER A 66 10.66 -5.22 -18.05
CA SER A 66 10.29 -5.42 -16.65
C SER A 66 11.35 -4.87 -15.72
N VAL A 67 10.93 -4.41 -14.55
CA VAL A 67 11.81 -3.94 -13.48
C VAL A 67 11.36 -4.58 -12.17
N ASP A 68 12.29 -5.19 -11.45
CA ASP A 68 12.03 -5.73 -10.12
C ASP A 68 12.35 -4.67 -9.05
N ILE A 69 11.35 -4.32 -8.25
CA ILE A 69 11.51 -3.40 -7.13
C ILE A 69 10.94 -4.08 -5.89
N GLU A 70 11.78 -4.27 -4.88
CA GLU A 70 11.38 -4.87 -3.60
C GLU A 70 10.66 -6.23 -3.73
N LYS A 71 11.15 -7.08 -4.64
CA LYS A 71 10.58 -8.42 -4.95
C LYS A 71 9.21 -8.38 -5.63
N VAL A 72 8.76 -7.22 -6.09
CA VAL A 72 7.59 -7.08 -6.97
C VAL A 72 8.08 -6.78 -8.37
N THR A 73 7.65 -7.58 -9.34
CA THR A 73 7.95 -7.36 -10.76
C THR A 73 6.95 -6.38 -11.34
N TYR A 74 7.47 -5.32 -11.96
CA TYR A 74 6.70 -4.33 -12.70
C TYR A 74 6.99 -4.53 -14.18
N ALA A 75 6.06 -5.15 -14.91
CA ALA A 75 6.14 -5.29 -16.35
C ALA A 75 5.54 -4.04 -17.01
N TYR A 76 6.19 -3.50 -18.03
CA TYR A 76 5.66 -2.35 -18.77
C TYR A 76 5.58 -2.64 -20.27
N GLU A 77 4.63 -1.98 -20.90
CA GLU A 77 4.31 -2.11 -22.30
C GLU A 77 3.89 -0.75 -22.84
N ILE A 78 4.38 -0.42 -24.04
CA ILE A 78 4.13 0.83 -24.74
C ILE A 78 3.48 0.50 -26.07
N HIS A 79 2.19 0.81 -26.19
CA HIS A 79 1.47 0.71 -27.44
C HIS A 79 0.59 1.92 -27.66
N ASN A 80 0.43 2.29 -28.93
CA ASN A 80 -0.58 3.27 -29.35
C ASN A 80 -0.54 4.59 -28.54
N HIS A 81 0.66 5.11 -28.27
CA HIS A 81 0.90 6.31 -27.46
C HIS A 81 0.44 6.19 -25.99
N GLN A 82 0.38 4.97 -25.47
CA GLN A 82 0.05 4.67 -24.08
C GLN A 82 1.18 3.85 -23.46
N ILE A 83 1.58 4.22 -22.24
CA ILE A 83 2.48 3.42 -21.39
C ILE A 83 1.62 2.76 -20.32
N CYS A 84 1.63 1.44 -20.27
CA CYS A 84 0.99 0.66 -19.23
C CYS A 84 2.03 -0.06 -18.39
N VAL A 85 1.82 -0.10 -17.07
CA VAL A 85 2.63 -0.85 -16.11
C VAL A 85 1.73 -1.79 -15.33
N TYR A 86 2.09 -3.06 -15.32
CA TYR A 86 1.40 -4.17 -14.69
C TYR A 86 2.23 -4.68 -13.51
N TYR A 87 1.58 -4.91 -12.38
CA TYR A 87 2.23 -5.36 -11.17
C TYR A 87 1.25 -6.11 -10.27
N GLU A 88 1.79 -7.00 -9.44
CA GLU A 88 1.01 -7.66 -8.40
C GLU A 88 0.59 -6.62 -7.34
N GLY A 89 -0.71 -6.40 -7.17
CA GLY A 89 -1.25 -5.58 -6.08
C GLY A 89 -1.40 -6.39 -4.79
N MET A 90 -1.83 -5.74 -3.70
CA MET A 90 -1.99 -6.42 -2.39
C MET A 90 -3.17 -7.41 -2.33
N ARG A 91 -4.10 -7.31 -3.29
CA ARG A 91 -5.32 -8.16 -3.35
C ARG A 91 -5.57 -8.75 -4.73
N GLU A 92 -5.20 -8.01 -5.76
CA GLU A 92 -5.44 -8.33 -7.16
C GLU A 92 -4.29 -7.74 -7.99
N GLU A 93 -4.10 -8.25 -9.19
CA GLU A 93 -3.21 -7.61 -10.17
C GLU A 93 -3.70 -6.20 -10.48
N LYS A 94 -2.75 -5.27 -10.58
CA LYS A 94 -3.04 -3.88 -10.88
C LYS A 94 -2.28 -3.45 -12.10
N SER A 95 -2.94 -2.60 -12.88
CA SER A 95 -2.33 -1.86 -13.95
C SER A 95 -2.45 -0.36 -13.71
N LYS A 96 -1.49 0.37 -14.22
CA LYS A 96 -1.57 1.82 -14.35
C LYS A 96 -1.22 2.14 -15.79
N CYS A 97 -2.04 2.94 -16.46
CA CYS A 97 -1.78 3.35 -17.84
C CYS A 97 -1.86 4.87 -17.95
N VAL A 98 -0.97 5.45 -18.76
CA VAL A 98 -0.97 6.87 -19.09
C VAL A 98 -0.81 7.04 -20.60
N THR A 99 -1.65 7.88 -21.18
CA THR A 99 -1.54 8.27 -22.58
C THR A 99 -0.68 9.52 -22.68
N PHE A 100 0.27 9.54 -23.61
CA PHE A 100 1.07 10.73 -23.91
C PHE A 100 0.65 11.24 -25.29
N SER A 101 0.11 12.47 -25.35
CA SER A 101 -0.15 13.13 -26.64
C SER A 101 1.14 13.78 -27.12
N ASN A 102 1.38 13.71 -28.43
CA ASN A 102 2.40 14.50 -29.10
C ASN A 102 2.06 16.00 -29.06
#